data_AF-A0A1V4WMD0-F1
#
_entry.id   AF-A0A1V4WMD0-F1
#
_cell.length_a   1.000
_cell.length_b   1.000
_cell.length_c   1.000
_cell.angle_alpha   90.00
_cell.angle_beta   90.00
_cell.angle_gamma   90.00
#
_symmetry.space_group_name_H-M   'P 1'
#
loop_
_entity.id
_entity.type
_entity.pdbx_description
1 polymer ?
#
loop_
_entity_poly.entity_id
_entity_poly.type
_entity_poly.pdbx_seq_one_letter_code
_entity_poly.pdbx_strand_id
1 'polypeptide(L)'
;MMRLRLFGRCRIYHDPVSPVMRAPSQVGWDAWFRSIDLVTPQPLKGEELLRRTRGWWTVEPTEVAEVVKQHGRLVVGDGGELMVEFETEGAAAALSAALSERFGDQVQLSP
;
A
#
# COMPACT_ATOMS: atom_id res chain seq x y z
N MET A 1 -5.66 -6.50 17.34
CA MET A 1 -5.03 -6.02 16.10
C MET A 1 -5.97 -5.04 15.43
N MET A 2 -5.49 -3.85 15.12
CA MET A 2 -6.26 -2.82 14.42
C MET A 2 -5.69 -2.60 13.01
N ARG A 3 -6.50 -2.04 12.12
CA ARG A 3 -6.08 -1.69 10.76
C ARG A 3 -6.53 -0.28 10.45
N LEU A 4 -5.64 0.51 9.86
CA LEU A 4 -5.95 1.83 9.32
C LEU A 4 -5.52 1.88 7.86
N ARG A 5 -6.28 2.61 7.05
CA ARG A 5 -5.97 2.85 5.64
C ARG A 5 -4.84 3.86 5.51
N LEU A 6 -3.97 3.65 4.53
CA LEU A 6 -2.88 4.55 4.19
C LEU A 6 -3.23 5.39 2.97
N PHE A 7 -3.15 6.71 3.11
CA PHE A 7 -3.40 7.68 2.05
C PHE A 7 -2.15 8.50 1.77
N GLY A 8 -1.94 8.83 0.51
CA GLY A 8 -0.92 9.77 0.08
C GLY A 8 -1.51 10.88 -0.78
N ARG A 9 -0.91 12.06 -0.73
CA ARG A 9 -1.32 13.21 -1.53
C ARG A 9 -1.12 12.90 -3.00
N CYS A 10 -2.18 13.04 -3.79
CA CYS A 10 -2.11 12.86 -5.23
C CYS A 10 -1.27 13.98 -5.87
N ARG A 11 -0.40 13.63 -6.80
CA ARG A 11 0.42 14.58 -7.55
C ARG A 11 -0.39 15.48 -8.49
N ILE A 12 -1.51 14.97 -9.03
CA ILE A 12 -2.33 15.68 -10.03
C ILE A 12 -3.44 16.47 -9.34
N TYR A 13 -4.23 15.81 -8.50
CA TYR A 13 -5.40 16.41 -7.87
C TYR A 13 -5.10 17.08 -6.53
N HIS A 14 -3.94 16.79 -5.94
CA HIS A 14 -3.60 17.24 -4.61
C HIS A 14 -4.64 16.84 -3.55
N ASP A 15 -5.41 15.78 -3.74
CA ASP A 15 -6.26 15.23 -2.68
C ASP A 15 -5.62 13.97 -2.09
N PRO A 16 -5.91 13.60 -0.83
CA PRO A 16 -5.49 12.32 -0.28
C PRO A 16 -6.14 11.15 -1.05
N VAL A 17 -5.32 10.27 -1.62
CA VAL A 17 -5.77 9.09 -2.36
C VAL A 17 -5.06 7.84 -1.88
N SER A 18 -5.76 6.71 -1.92
CA SER A 18 -5.24 5.39 -1.56
C SER A 18 -5.50 4.41 -2.70
N PRO A 19 -4.52 3.61 -3.13
CA PRO A 19 -4.76 2.61 -4.16
C PRO A 19 -5.72 1.54 -3.64
N VAL A 20 -6.57 1.03 -4.53
CA VAL A 20 -7.50 -0.07 -4.24
C VAL A 20 -7.34 -1.14 -5.30
N MET A 21 -7.07 -2.36 -4.88
CA MET A 21 -7.01 -3.52 -5.75
C MET A 21 -8.43 -3.92 -6.18
N ARG A 22 -8.76 -3.74 -7.46
CA ARG A 22 -10.07 -4.11 -8.01
C ARG A 22 -10.19 -5.59 -8.38
N ALA A 23 -9.06 -6.22 -8.73
CA ALA A 23 -8.95 -7.64 -9.02
C ALA A 23 -7.55 -8.12 -8.61
N PRO A 24 -7.38 -9.41 -8.25
CA PRO A 24 -6.06 -9.98 -8.00
C PRO A 24 -5.14 -9.79 -9.19
N SER A 25 -3.85 -9.64 -8.94
CA SER A 25 -2.87 -9.70 -10.02
C SER A 25 -2.88 -11.10 -10.63
N GLN A 26 -2.72 -11.19 -11.94
CA GLN A 26 -2.72 -12.44 -12.67
C GLN A 26 -1.32 -12.72 -13.19
N VAL A 27 -0.83 -13.93 -12.95
CA VAL A 27 0.44 -14.42 -13.53
C VAL A 27 0.11 -15.62 -14.41
N GLY A 28 0.53 -15.53 -15.68
CA GLY A 28 0.48 -16.63 -16.65
C GLY A 28 1.89 -17.07 -17.05
N TRP A 29 1.97 -18.02 -17.99
CA TRP A 29 3.23 -18.60 -18.44
C TRP A 29 3.29 -18.70 -19.95
N ASP A 30 4.36 -18.18 -20.55
CA ASP A 30 4.72 -18.48 -21.94
C ASP A 30 5.73 -19.61 -21.97
N ALA A 31 5.51 -20.60 -22.84
CA ALA A 31 6.46 -21.69 -23.05
C ALA A 31 6.88 -21.77 -24.52
N TRP A 32 8.14 -22.14 -24.76
CA TRP A 32 8.71 -22.16 -26.11
C TRP A 32 8.06 -23.15 -27.08
N PHE A 33 7.50 -24.25 -26.58
CA PHE A 33 7.05 -25.37 -27.42
C PHE A 33 5.57 -25.68 -27.30
N ARG A 34 4.81 -24.92 -26.49
CA ARG A 34 3.38 -25.14 -26.27
C ARG A 34 2.74 -23.90 -25.66
N SER A 35 1.44 -23.78 -25.86
CA SER A 35 0.62 -22.82 -25.10
C SER A 35 0.34 -23.35 -23.69
N ILE A 36 0.36 -22.46 -22.70
CA ILE A 36 -0.06 -22.75 -21.33
C ILE A 36 -1.18 -21.78 -20.95
N ASP A 37 -2.40 -22.29 -20.88
CA ASP A 37 -3.59 -21.48 -20.52
C ASP A 37 -3.83 -21.38 -19.01
N LEU A 38 -2.79 -21.64 -18.20
CA LEU A 38 -2.87 -21.55 -16.75
C LEU A 38 -2.57 -20.12 -16.28
N VAL A 39 -3.58 -19.46 -15.75
CA VAL A 39 -3.46 -18.16 -15.08
C VAL A 39 -3.71 -18.35 -13.59
N THR A 40 -2.77 -17.91 -12.76
CA THR A 40 -2.91 -17.94 -11.30
C THR A 40 -3.23 -16.53 -10.79
N PRO A 41 -4.44 -16.29 -10.26
CA PRO A 41 -4.75 -15.04 -9.58
C PRO A 41 -4.08 -15.04 -8.20
N GLN A 42 -3.27 -14.02 -7.94
CA GLN A 42 -2.61 -13.83 -6.65
C GLN A 42 -2.82 -12.39 -6.19
N PRO A 43 -3.29 -12.15 -4.95
CA PRO A 43 -3.34 -10.80 -4.41
C PRO A 43 -1.91 -10.28 -4.24
N LEU A 44 -1.71 -9.00 -4.56
CA LEU A 44 -0.46 -8.31 -4.22
C LEU A 44 -0.33 -8.20 -2.70
N LYS A 45 0.90 -8.18 -2.21
CA LYS A 45 1.21 -7.79 -0.83
C LYS A 45 1.00 -6.27 -0.66
N GLY A 46 0.79 -5.81 0.56
CA GLY A 46 0.57 -4.38 0.83
C GLY A 46 1.71 -3.49 0.32
N GLU A 47 2.96 -3.94 0.47
CA GLU A 47 4.14 -3.22 -0.05
C GLU A 47 4.19 -3.18 -1.59
N GLU A 48 3.74 -4.25 -2.25
CA GLU A 48 3.65 -4.28 -3.72
C GLU A 48 2.58 -3.32 -4.22
N LEU A 49 1.43 -3.27 -3.54
CA LEU A 49 0.35 -2.33 -3.85
C LEU A 49 0.78 -0.88 -3.62
N LEU A 50 1.48 -0.60 -2.51
CA LEU A 50 2.07 0.72 -2.24
C LEU A 50 3.04 1.14 -3.36
N ARG A 51 3.91 0.25 -3.84
CA ARG A 51 4.83 0.59 -4.95
C ARG A 51 4.11 1.00 -6.25
N ARG A 52 2.86 0.57 -6.46
CA ARG A 52 2.05 1.01 -7.62
C ARG A 52 1.59 2.46 -7.55
N THR A 53 1.74 3.13 -6.40
CA THR A 53 1.45 4.56 -6.25
C THR A 53 2.60 5.45 -6.71
N ARG A 54 3.75 4.88 -7.13
CA ARG A 54 4.86 5.65 -7.70
C ARG A 54 4.36 6.41 -8.92
N GLY A 55 4.62 7.72 -8.94
CA GLY A 55 4.10 8.62 -9.98
C GLY A 55 2.75 9.25 -9.65
N TRP A 56 1.92 8.56 -8.86
CA TRP A 56 0.62 9.04 -8.41
C TRP A 56 0.69 9.85 -7.13
N TRP A 57 1.50 9.42 -6.16
CA TRP A 57 1.74 10.15 -4.92
C TRP A 57 2.84 11.19 -5.11
N THR A 58 2.81 12.27 -4.33
CA THR A 58 3.85 13.29 -4.32
C THR A 58 5.18 12.77 -3.76
N VAL A 59 5.12 11.84 -2.79
CA VAL A 59 6.28 11.21 -2.14
C VAL A 59 6.64 9.85 -2.75
N GLU A 60 7.87 9.39 -2.53
CA GLU A 60 8.35 8.10 -3.01
C GLU A 60 7.81 6.93 -2.14
N PRO A 61 7.07 5.96 -2.72
CA PRO A 61 6.42 4.91 -1.93
C PRO A 61 7.38 4.00 -1.17
N THR A 62 8.60 3.80 -1.66
CA THR A 62 9.60 3.00 -0.93
C THR A 62 10.03 3.67 0.36
N GLU A 63 10.13 4.99 0.39
CA GLU A 63 10.44 5.72 1.64
C GLU A 63 9.31 5.62 2.66
N VAL A 64 8.06 5.70 2.19
CA VAL A 64 6.88 5.50 3.03
C VAL A 64 6.89 4.09 3.61
N ALA A 65 7.21 3.07 2.80
CA ALA A 65 7.29 1.68 3.26
C ALA A 65 8.29 1.50 4.40
N GLU A 66 9.46 2.15 4.33
CA GLU A 66 10.49 2.05 5.36
C GLU A 66 10.05 2.68 6.69
N VAL A 67 9.26 3.75 6.67
CA VAL A 67 8.67 4.31 7.91
C VAL A 67 7.58 3.39 8.46
N VAL A 68 6.69 2.90 7.59
CA VAL A 68 5.57 2.04 8.01
C VAL A 68 6.09 0.76 8.68
N LYS A 69 7.11 0.10 8.12
CA LYS A 69 7.69 -1.15 8.64
C LYS A 69 8.23 -1.04 10.07
N GLN A 70 8.55 0.17 10.54
CA GLN A 70 9.06 0.39 11.91
C GLN A 70 7.95 0.34 12.97
N HIS A 71 6.69 0.54 12.55
CA HIS A 71 5.56 0.68 13.46
C HIS A 71 4.39 -0.26 13.15
N GLY A 72 4.38 -0.90 11.99
CA GLY A 72 3.32 -1.81 11.58
C GLY A 72 3.62 -2.57 10.29
N ARG A 73 2.61 -3.27 9.77
CA ARG A 73 2.74 -4.10 8.57
C ARG A 73 1.80 -3.64 7.47
N LEU A 74 2.33 -3.42 6.27
CA LEU A 74 1.52 -3.16 5.09
C LEU A 74 0.77 -4.43 4.67
N VAL A 75 -0.56 -4.33 4.60
CA VAL A 75 -1.46 -5.40 4.20
C VAL A 75 -2.46 -4.90 3.16
N VAL A 76 -3.06 -5.84 2.42
CA VAL A 76 -4.19 -5.55 1.54
C VAL A 76 -5.46 -6.00 2.23
N GLY A 77 -6.45 -5.12 2.29
CA GLY A 77 -7.76 -5.41 2.86
C GLY A 77 -8.60 -6.37 2.04
N ASP A 78 -9.68 -6.85 2.64
CA ASP A 78 -10.62 -7.76 1.96
C ASP A 78 -11.31 -7.07 0.76
N GLY A 79 -11.46 -5.74 0.80
CA GLY A 79 -11.93 -4.91 -0.31
C GLY A 79 -10.82 -4.43 -1.27
N GLY A 80 -9.58 -4.88 -1.07
CA GLY A 80 -8.41 -4.49 -1.86
C GLY A 80 -7.72 -3.21 -1.39
N GLU A 81 -8.08 -2.67 -0.23
CA GLU A 81 -7.53 -1.43 0.30
C GLU A 81 -6.06 -1.58 0.72
N LEU A 82 -5.26 -0.53 0.51
CA LEU A 82 -3.96 -0.42 1.16
C LEU A 82 -4.12 -0.05 2.63
N MET A 83 -3.75 -0.97 3.52
CA MET A 83 -3.86 -0.80 4.96
C MET A 83 -2.53 -1.04 5.67
N VAL A 84 -2.44 -0.49 6.88
CA VAL A 84 -1.40 -0.81 7.87
C VAL A 84 -2.06 -1.54 9.02
N GLU A 85 -1.56 -2.73 9.34
CA GLU A 85 -1.94 -3.52 10.49
C GLU A 85 -1.00 -3.21 11.66
N PHE A 86 -1.58 -3.00 12.84
CA PHE A 86 -0.86 -2.68 14.06
C PHE A 86 -1.14 -3.70 15.16
N GLU A 87 -0.11 -3.99 15.94
CA GLU A 87 -0.21 -4.84 17.12
C GLU A 87 -0.88 -4.11 18.30
N THR A 88 -0.63 -2.79 18.44
CA THR A 88 -1.14 -1.96 19.55
C THR A 88 -1.63 -0.60 19.07
N GLU A 89 -2.50 0.05 19.86
CA GLU A 89 -2.95 1.43 19.63
C GLU A 89 -1.80 2.44 19.62
N GLY A 90 -0.81 2.27 20.51
CA GLY A 90 0.35 3.16 20.58
C GLY A 90 1.19 3.15 19.31
N ALA A 91 1.23 2.02 18.60
CA ALA A 91 1.96 1.90 17.34
C ALA A 91 1.31 2.72 16.20
N ALA A 92 -0.02 2.82 16.16
CA ALA A 92 -0.73 3.64 15.19
C ALA A 92 -0.46 5.15 15.41
N ALA A 93 -0.48 5.59 16.67
CA ALA A 93 -0.14 6.96 17.02
C ALA A 93 1.33 7.29 16.69
N ALA A 94 2.25 6.37 16.99
CA ALA A 94 3.67 6.52 16.66
C ALA A 94 3.90 6.60 15.14
N LEU A 95 3.23 5.76 14.35
CA LEU A 95 3.33 5.84 12.89
C LEU A 95 2.78 7.14 12.34
N SER A 96 1.64 7.61 12.86
CA SER A 96 1.05 8.89 12.45
C SER A 96 2.03 10.06 12.68
N ALA A 97 2.67 10.09 13.85
CA ALA A 97 3.69 11.08 14.17
C ALA A 97 4.91 10.98 13.24
N ALA A 98 5.45 9.77 13.02
CA ALA A 98 6.61 9.57 12.15
C ALA A 98 6.33 9.92 10.68
N LEU A 99 5.13 9.63 10.18
CA LEU A 99 4.70 10.05 8.84
C LEU A 99 4.58 11.57 8.74
N SER A 100 4.02 12.23 9.75
CA SER A 100 3.91 13.68 9.78
C SER A 100 5.27 14.38 9.88
N GLU A 101 6.19 13.85 10.68
CA GLU A 101 7.54 14.38 10.81
C GLU A 101 8.32 14.29 9.48
N ARG A 102 8.22 13.15 8.79
CA ARG A 102 8.99 12.92 7.55
C ARG A 102 8.33 13.48 6.29
N PHE A 103 7.00 13.44 6.22
CA PHE A 103 6.26 13.74 4.99
C PHE A 103 5.24 14.88 5.16
N GLY A 104 5.11 15.48 6.33
CA GLY A 104 4.15 16.56 6.59
C GLY A 104 2.71 16.07 6.45
N ASP A 105 1.93 16.76 5.63
CA ASP A 105 0.54 16.43 5.28
C ASP A 105 0.43 15.50 4.05
N GLN A 106 1.57 15.04 3.52
CA GLN A 106 1.58 14.29 2.26
C GLN A 106 1.19 12.82 2.42
N VAL A 107 1.28 12.26 3.63
CA VAL A 107 0.91 10.87 3.93
C VAL A 107 0.19 10.83 5.27
N GLN A 108 -0.96 10.16 5.31
CA GLN A 108 -1.80 10.09 6.51
C GLN A 108 -2.48 8.73 6.67
N LEU A 109 -2.80 8.41 7.91
CA LEU A 109 -3.63 7.27 8.28
C LEU A 109 -5.08 7.71 8.50
N SER A 110 -6.03 6.86 8.14
CA SER A 110 -7.45 7.07 8.44
C SER A 110 -8.14 5.72 8.72
N PRO A 111 -9.20 5.69 9.54
CA PRO A 111 -10.09 4.52 9.64
C PRO A 111 -10.60 4.05 8.28
#